data_AF-A0A1D8AXU3-F1
#
_entry.id   AF-A0A1D8AXU3-F1
#
_cell.length_a   1.000
_cell.length_b   1.000
_cell.length_c   1.000
_cell.angle_alpha   90.00
_cell.angle_beta   90.00
_cell.angle_gamma   90.00
#
_symmetry.space_group_name_H-M   'P 1'
#
loop_
_entity.id
_entity.type
_entity.pdbx_description
1 polymer ?
#
loop_
_entity_poly.entity_id
_entity_poly.type
_entity_poly.pdbx_seq_one_letter_code
_entity_poly.pdbx_strand_id
1 'polypeptide(L)'
;MTPPLPRLALVLSLLLASVTLPALPAQEAAQTQRPRFIYLLSLVERLHTDAGWTKADEEIISRHFRHLKAATEQGQAIVVGRTLEAGDKTFGLVIFEADSPEAAQTFAESDPAVTGGIMTVEVRPFALVLMRKM
;
A
#
# COMPACT_ATOMS: atom_id res chain seq x y z
N MET A 1 -33.27 -85.63 5.83
CA MET A 1 -33.58 -84.25 5.40
C MET A 1 -32.41 -83.72 4.59
N THR A 2 -32.66 -83.49 3.29
CA THR A 2 -31.99 -82.57 2.33
C THR A 2 -30.44 -82.57 2.16
N PRO A 3 -29.93 -82.88 0.94
CA PRO A 3 -28.54 -82.66 0.47
C PRO A 3 -28.45 -81.28 -0.26
N PRO A 4 -27.45 -80.90 -1.12
CA PRO A 4 -26.02 -81.23 -1.31
C PRO A 4 -25.07 -79.99 -1.42
N LEU A 5 -23.74 -80.25 -1.52
CA LEU A 5 -22.59 -79.65 -2.28
C LEU A 5 -22.64 -78.21 -2.92
N PRO A 6 -21.58 -77.80 -3.65
CA PRO A 6 -20.38 -77.03 -3.28
C PRO A 6 -20.51 -75.57 -3.80
N ARG A 7 -19.47 -74.71 -3.70
CA ARG A 7 -19.21 -73.67 -4.74
C ARG A 7 -17.92 -72.88 -4.49
N LEU A 8 -16.95 -73.19 -5.33
CA LEU A 8 -15.92 -72.27 -5.78
C LEU A 8 -16.59 -70.96 -6.27
N ALA A 9 -16.29 -69.84 -5.64
CA ALA A 9 -16.71 -68.51 -6.12
C ALA A 9 -15.47 -67.71 -6.51
N LEU A 10 -15.15 -67.80 -7.80
CA LEU A 10 -14.39 -66.82 -8.55
C LEU A 10 -15.14 -65.47 -8.51
N VAL A 11 -14.60 -64.45 -7.87
CA VAL A 11 -15.03 -63.04 -8.06
C VAL A 11 -13.77 -62.17 -8.00
N LEU A 12 -13.13 -61.99 -9.16
CA LEU A 12 -13.24 -60.79 -10.00
C LEU A 12 -12.40 -59.64 -9.44
N SER A 13 -11.17 -59.55 -9.95
CA SER A 13 -10.25 -58.43 -9.79
C SER A 13 -10.94 -57.10 -10.12
N LEU A 14 -11.30 -56.34 -9.10
CA LEU A 14 -11.70 -54.95 -9.26
C LEU A 14 -10.42 -54.11 -9.26
N LEU A 15 -9.88 -53.85 -10.45
CA LEU A 15 -8.84 -52.83 -10.65
C LEU A 15 -9.43 -51.49 -10.20
N LEU A 16 -9.06 -51.04 -9.00
CA LEU A 16 -9.32 -49.70 -8.53
C LEU A 16 -8.40 -48.77 -9.33
N ALA A 17 -8.85 -48.36 -10.53
CA ALA A 17 -8.20 -47.31 -11.29
C ALA A 17 -8.25 -46.02 -10.45
N SER A 18 -7.17 -45.79 -9.72
CA SER A 18 -6.96 -44.60 -8.93
C SER A 18 -6.70 -43.47 -9.91
N VAL A 19 -7.77 -42.84 -10.40
CA VAL A 19 -7.66 -41.61 -11.19
C VAL A 19 -7.15 -40.54 -10.22
N THR A 20 -5.84 -40.36 -10.17
CA THR A 20 -5.22 -39.22 -9.51
C THR A 20 -5.64 -37.99 -10.30
N LEU A 21 -6.67 -37.30 -9.83
CA LEU A 21 -6.98 -35.94 -10.26
C LEU A 21 -5.73 -35.10 -9.97
N PRO A 22 -5.06 -34.54 -10.99
CA PRO A 22 -3.96 -33.63 -10.72
C PRO A 22 -4.56 -32.44 -9.97
N ALA A 23 -4.01 -32.14 -8.79
CA ALA A 23 -4.33 -30.89 -8.11
C ALA A 23 -4.01 -29.77 -9.12
N LEU A 24 -5.03 -28.99 -9.48
CA LEU A 24 -4.83 -27.78 -10.26
C LEU A 24 -3.77 -26.96 -9.53
N PRO A 25 -2.75 -26.42 -10.22
CA PRO A 25 -1.83 -25.50 -9.57
C PRO A 25 -2.67 -24.42 -8.90
N ALA A 26 -2.48 -24.24 -7.59
CA ALA A 26 -3.05 -23.11 -6.90
C ALA A 26 -2.63 -21.89 -7.70
N GLN A 27 -3.60 -21.24 -8.35
CA GLN A 27 -3.39 -19.97 -9.00
C GLN A 27 -2.88 -19.06 -7.89
N GLU A 28 -1.57 -18.82 -7.89
CA GLU A 28 -0.91 -17.92 -6.96
C GLU A 28 -1.71 -16.63 -7.05
N ALA A 29 -2.43 -16.30 -5.97
CA ALA A 29 -3.39 -15.22 -5.98
C ALA A 29 -2.66 -14.01 -6.52
N ALA A 30 -3.08 -13.51 -7.68
CA ALA A 30 -2.54 -12.29 -8.24
C ALA A 30 -2.67 -11.24 -7.16
N GLN A 31 -1.56 -10.87 -6.52
CA GLN A 31 -1.56 -9.83 -5.52
C GLN A 31 -1.97 -8.57 -6.25
N THR A 32 -3.22 -8.15 -6.10
CA THR A 32 -3.70 -6.89 -6.65
C THR A 32 -2.91 -5.80 -5.94
N GLN A 33 -1.85 -5.33 -6.58
CA GLN A 33 -1.08 -4.19 -6.08
C GLN A 33 -2.06 -3.04 -5.92
N ARG A 34 -2.13 -2.48 -4.71
CA ARG A 34 -2.96 -1.31 -4.46
C ARG A 34 -2.47 -0.16 -5.34
N PRO A 35 -3.39 0.68 -5.87
CA PRO A 35 -3.01 1.86 -6.62
C PRO A 35 -2.06 2.73 -5.79
N ARG A 36 -0.99 3.20 -6.43
CA ARG A 36 -0.02 4.08 -5.81
C ARG A 36 -0.18 5.50 -6.31
N PHE A 37 0.13 6.42 -5.43
CA PHE A 37 0.07 7.84 -5.67
C PHE A 37 1.33 8.48 -5.10
N ILE A 38 1.66 9.64 -5.66
CA ILE A 38 2.55 10.59 -5.01
C ILE A 38 1.74 11.80 -4.58
N TYR A 39 2.15 12.42 -3.48
CA TYR A 39 1.85 13.82 -3.30
C TYR A 39 3.10 14.63 -2.98
N LEU A 40 3.14 15.83 -3.55
CA LEU A 40 4.19 16.81 -3.37
C LEU A 40 3.69 17.93 -2.46
N LEU A 41 4.46 18.28 -1.44
CA LEU A 41 4.15 19.37 -0.51
C LEU A 41 5.09 20.54 -0.75
N SER A 42 4.54 21.73 -0.97
CA SER A 42 5.31 22.96 -1.15
C SER A 42 4.99 23.95 -0.04
N LEU A 43 6.00 24.56 0.57
CA LEU A 43 5.79 25.62 1.57
C LEU A 43 5.12 26.83 0.95
N VAL A 44 4.22 27.46 1.70
CA VAL A 44 3.66 28.78 1.35
C VAL A 44 4.74 29.86 1.39
N GLU A 45 4.59 30.90 0.55
CA GLU A 45 5.60 31.95 0.35
C GLU A 45 6.08 32.60 1.65
N ARG A 46 5.16 32.87 2.60
CA ARG A 46 5.52 33.50 3.88
C ARG A 46 6.53 32.68 4.70
N LEU A 47 6.63 31.37 4.46
CA LEU A 47 7.50 30.44 5.20
C LEU A 47 8.81 30.13 4.48
N HIS A 48 9.09 30.77 3.34
CA HIS A 48 10.34 30.58 2.63
C HIS A 48 11.55 31.21 3.35
N THR A 49 11.31 32.05 4.35
CA THR A 49 12.35 32.65 5.19
C THR A 49 12.13 32.29 6.65
N ASP A 50 13.23 32.07 7.39
CA ASP A 50 13.19 31.68 8.81
C ASP A 50 12.41 32.67 9.67
N ALA A 51 12.45 33.96 9.33
CA ALA A 51 11.72 35.01 10.04
C ALA A 51 10.19 34.91 9.93
N GLY A 52 9.67 34.18 8.94
CA GLY A 52 8.23 33.97 8.74
C GLY A 52 7.63 32.87 9.62
N TRP A 53 8.47 32.07 10.27
CA TRP A 53 8.05 30.94 11.10
C TRP A 53 7.55 31.38 12.47
N THR A 54 6.48 30.76 12.92
CA THR A 54 5.91 30.96 14.26
C THR A 54 5.88 29.64 15.03
N LYS A 55 5.71 29.73 16.36
CA LYS A 55 5.51 28.53 17.20
C LYS A 55 4.31 27.69 16.77
N ALA A 56 3.25 28.34 16.28
CA ALA A 56 2.08 27.63 15.75
C ALA A 56 2.42 26.83 14.48
N ASP A 57 3.28 27.36 13.61
CA ASP A 57 3.76 26.66 12.42
C ASP A 57 4.63 25.45 12.79
N GLU A 58 5.51 25.59 13.79
CA GLU A 58 6.33 24.49 14.32
C GLU A 58 5.47 23.37 14.92
N GLU A 59 4.39 23.71 15.60
CA GLU A 59 3.41 22.75 16.11
C GLU A 59 2.67 22.02 14.98
N ILE A 60 2.35 22.72 13.88
CA ILE A 60 1.76 22.12 12.68
C ILE A 60 2.73 21.12 12.05
N ILE A 61 4.00 21.49 11.87
CA ILE A 61 5.05 20.58 11.36
C ILE A 61 5.18 19.33 12.24
N SER A 62 5.11 19.52 13.56
CA SER A 62 5.16 18.40 14.51
C SER A 62 3.97 17.45 14.34
N ARG A 63 2.77 17.96 14.05
CA ARG A 63 1.58 17.13 13.74
C ARG A 63 1.72 16.44 12.39
N HIS A 64 2.19 17.15 11.38
CA HIS A 64 2.48 16.60 10.04
C HIS A 64 3.43 15.41 10.13
N PHE A 65 4.54 15.55 10.85
CA PHE A 65 5.49 14.43 11.05
C PHE A 65 4.83 13.22 11.72
N ARG A 66 4.02 13.42 12.76
CA ARG A 66 3.30 12.32 13.42
C ARG A 66 2.28 11.64 12.50
N HIS A 67 1.59 12.41 11.66
CA HIS A 67 0.66 11.89 10.67
C HIS A 67 1.37 10.97 9.67
N LEU A 68 2.48 11.42 9.07
CA LEU A 68 3.23 10.60 8.12
C LEU A 68 3.91 9.41 8.76
N LYS A 69 4.45 9.57 9.98
CA LYS A 69 5.02 8.46 10.74
C LYS A 69 3.96 7.36 10.95
N ALA A 70 2.75 7.73 11.38
CA ALA A 70 1.67 6.78 11.59
C ALA A 70 1.24 6.11 10.28
N ALA A 71 1.13 6.87 9.19
CA ALA A 71 0.79 6.32 7.87
C ALA A 71 1.86 5.34 7.36
N THR A 72 3.14 5.60 7.63
CA THR A 72 4.24 4.67 7.32
C THR A 72 4.17 3.41 8.18
N GLU A 73 3.93 3.54 9.48
CA GLU A 73 3.78 2.39 10.39
C GLU A 73 2.57 1.50 10.04
N GLN A 74 1.52 2.08 9.46
CA GLN A 74 0.34 1.37 8.96
C GLN A 74 0.53 0.79 7.55
N GLY A 75 1.68 1.05 6.90
CA GLY A 75 1.97 0.59 5.54
C GLY A 75 1.25 1.37 4.44
N GLN A 76 0.55 2.47 4.76
CA GLN A 76 -0.09 3.33 3.76
C GLN A 76 0.95 4.18 3.01
N ALA A 77 1.87 4.82 3.74
CA ALA A 77 2.97 5.59 3.16
C ALA A 77 4.22 4.71 3.00
N ILE A 78 4.71 4.58 1.77
CA ILE A 78 5.86 3.73 1.39
C ILE A 78 7.18 4.51 1.55
N VAL A 79 7.22 5.74 1.04
CA VAL A 79 8.39 6.62 1.07
C VAL A 79 7.94 8.00 1.50
N VAL A 80 8.66 8.59 2.44
CA VAL A 80 8.48 9.97 2.89
C VAL A 80 9.84 10.64 2.89
N GLY A 81 9.93 11.80 2.24
CA GLY A 81 11.16 12.57 2.20
C GLY A 81 10.92 14.03 1.86
N ARG A 82 11.99 14.81 1.91
CA ARG A 82 12.02 16.19 1.44
C ARG A 82 13.34 16.48 0.74
N THR A 83 13.35 17.51 -0.10
CA THR A 83 14.61 18.06 -0.61
C THR A 83 15.41 18.72 0.53
N LEU A 84 16.71 18.90 0.30
CA LEU A 84 17.63 19.49 1.28
C LEU A 84 17.85 20.99 1.07
N GLU A 85 17.24 21.55 0.02
CA GLU A 85 17.25 22.97 -0.29
C GLU A 85 16.36 23.73 0.69
N ALA A 86 16.59 25.04 0.82
CA ALA A 86 15.79 25.91 1.68
C ALA A 86 14.80 26.74 0.86
N GLY A 87 13.82 27.32 1.56
CA GLY A 87 12.92 28.31 0.99
C GLY A 87 11.99 27.77 -0.10
N ASP A 88 11.88 28.50 -1.19
CA ASP A 88 10.98 28.24 -2.33
C ASP A 88 11.34 26.97 -3.12
N LYS A 89 12.57 26.48 -2.97
CA LYS A 89 13.06 25.26 -3.63
C LYS A 89 12.80 23.99 -2.82
N THR A 90 12.43 24.12 -1.54
CA THR A 90 12.13 22.95 -0.72
C THR A 90 10.78 22.37 -1.07
N PHE A 91 10.69 21.05 -1.16
CA PHE A 91 9.40 20.35 -1.18
C PHE A 91 9.48 19.00 -0.48
N GLY A 92 8.35 18.57 0.07
CA GLY A 92 8.13 17.22 0.58
C GLY A 92 7.61 16.30 -0.53
N LEU A 93 7.95 15.02 -0.46
CA LEU A 93 7.44 13.98 -1.35
C LEU A 93 7.03 12.77 -0.54
N VAL A 94 5.82 12.29 -0.81
CA VAL A 94 5.28 11.07 -0.23
C VAL A 94 4.82 10.14 -1.34
N ILE A 95 5.31 8.90 -1.35
CA ILE A 95 4.77 7.80 -2.18
C ILE A 95 3.92 6.93 -1.27
N PHE A 96 2.66 6.69 -1.63
CA PHE A 96 1.70 6.01 -0.78
C PHE A 96 0.67 5.21 -1.59
N GLU A 97 -0.06 4.33 -0.90
CA GLU A 97 -1.16 3.53 -1.46
C GLU A 97 -2.52 4.08 -1.02
N ALA A 98 -3.49 4.06 -1.93
CA ALA A 98 -4.87 4.41 -1.64
C ALA A 98 -5.83 3.60 -2.54
N ASP A 99 -7.06 3.39 -2.07
CA ASP A 99 -8.03 2.56 -2.80
C ASP A 99 -8.59 3.24 -4.06
N SER A 100 -8.53 4.58 -4.14
CA SER A 100 -8.97 5.36 -5.31
C SER A 100 -8.28 6.73 -5.39
N PRO A 101 -8.37 7.45 -6.53
CA PRO A 101 -7.91 8.84 -6.63
C PRO A 101 -8.54 9.78 -5.60
N GLU A 102 -9.81 9.60 -5.28
CA GLU A 102 -10.54 10.41 -4.29
C GLU A 102 -10.04 10.14 -2.87
N ALA A 103 -9.77 8.86 -2.55
CA ALA A 103 -9.16 8.49 -1.28
C ALA A 103 -7.73 9.04 -1.17
N ALA A 104 -6.98 9.04 -2.29
CA ALA A 104 -5.65 9.63 -2.35
C ALA A 104 -5.67 11.14 -2.10
N GLN A 105 -6.60 11.84 -2.76
CA GLN A 105 -6.81 13.28 -2.57
C GLN A 105 -7.18 13.58 -1.11
N THR A 106 -8.13 12.83 -0.55
CA THR A 106 -8.59 13.01 0.83
C THR A 106 -7.44 12.83 1.82
N PHE A 107 -6.62 11.78 1.65
CA PHE A 107 -5.46 11.55 2.50
C PHE A 107 -4.48 12.72 2.47
N ALA A 108 -4.12 13.17 1.25
CA ALA A 108 -3.18 14.26 1.06
C ALA A 108 -3.71 15.61 1.60
N GLU A 109 -4.98 15.93 1.37
CA GLU A 109 -5.62 17.15 1.87
C GLU A 109 -5.83 17.14 3.38
N SER A 110 -5.92 15.95 3.98
CA SER A 110 -6.01 15.78 5.44
C SER A 110 -4.68 15.95 6.17
N ASP A 111 -3.56 16.07 5.43
CA ASP A 111 -2.25 16.31 6.03
C ASP A 111 -2.30 17.57 6.92
N PRO A 112 -1.83 17.51 8.18
CA PRO A 112 -1.81 18.66 9.07
C PRO A 112 -1.09 19.88 8.49
N ALA A 113 -0.08 19.71 7.64
CA ALA A 113 0.61 20.82 6.98
C ALA A 113 -0.29 21.55 5.97
N VAL A 114 -1.21 20.82 5.33
CA VAL A 114 -2.17 21.35 4.36
C VAL A 114 -3.35 21.99 5.08
N THR A 115 -4.00 21.26 5.98
CA THR A 115 -5.13 21.79 6.77
C THR A 115 -4.72 22.95 7.68
N GLY A 116 -3.46 22.96 8.15
CA GLY A 116 -2.86 24.07 8.88
C GLY A 116 -2.43 25.26 8.02
N GLY A 117 -2.53 25.16 6.69
CA GLY A 117 -2.26 26.27 5.76
C GLY A 117 -0.79 26.66 5.64
N ILE A 118 0.15 25.77 5.98
CA ILE A 118 1.60 26.02 5.86
C ILE A 118 2.21 25.39 4.61
N MET A 119 1.52 24.43 4.00
CA MET A 119 1.92 23.80 2.75
C MET A 119 0.71 23.67 1.80
N THR A 120 0.99 23.72 0.51
CA THR A 120 0.06 23.27 -0.54
C THR A 120 0.40 21.84 -0.94
N VAL A 121 -0.56 21.13 -1.52
CA VAL A 121 -0.38 19.74 -1.94
C VAL A 121 -0.82 19.50 -3.37
N GLU A 122 -0.06 18.68 -4.09
CA GLU A 122 -0.40 18.19 -5.42
C GLU A 122 -0.33 16.66 -5.43
N VAL A 123 -1.43 15.99 -5.81
CA VAL A 123 -1.53 14.53 -5.85
C VAL A 123 -1.51 14.02 -7.28
N ARG A 124 -0.74 12.97 -7.56
CA ARG A 124 -0.66 12.33 -8.87
C ARG A 124 -0.67 10.81 -8.76
N PRO A 125 -1.33 10.08 -9.68
CA PRO A 125 -1.15 8.63 -9.81
C PRO A 125 0.31 8.29 -10.10
N PHE A 126 0.79 7.18 -9.55
CA PHE A 126 2.19 6.79 -9.64
C PHE A 126 2.34 5.28 -9.86
N ALA A 127 3.26 4.91 -10.76
CA ALA A 127 3.62 3.52 -11.01
C ALA A 127 5.09 3.31 -10.66
N LEU A 128 5.36 2.39 -9.73
CA LEU A 128 6.72 1.98 -9.42
C LEU A 128 7.19 0.99 -10.49
N VAL A 129 8.02 1.46 -11.42
CA VAL A 129 8.53 0.63 -12.55
C VAL A 129 9.79 -0.12 -12.15
N LEU A 130 10.71 0.54 -11.43
CA LEU A 130 11.98 -0.03 -10.97
C LEU A 130 12.31 0.52 -9.58
N MET A 131 12.83 -0.33 -8.71
CA MET A 131 13.36 0.05 -7.40
C MET A 131 14.57 -0.84 -7.09
N ARG A 132 15.69 -0.25 -6.68
CA ARG A 132 16.82 -1.04 -6.17
C ARG A 132 16.48 -1.60 -4.80
N LYS A 133 17.11 -2.71 -4.44
CA LYS A 133 17.09 -3.18 -3.04
C LYS A 133 17.85 -2.16 -2.17
N MET A 134 17.25 -1.76 -1.06
CA MET A 134 17.86 -0.88 -0.04
C MET A 134 18.47 -1.70 1.09
#